data_AF-A0A932P8M5-F1
#
_entry.id   AF-A0A932P8M5-F1
#
_cell.length_a   1.000
_cell.length_b   1.000
_cell.length_c   1.000
_cell.angle_alpha   90.00
_cell.angle_beta   90.00
_cell.angle_gamma   90.00
#
_symmetry.space_group_name_H-M   'P 1'
#
loop_
_entity.id
_entity.type
_entity.pdbx_description
1 polymer ?
#
loop_
_entity_poly.entity_id
_entity_poly.type
_entity_poly.pdbx_seq_one_letter_code
_entity_poly.pdbx_strand_id
1 'polypeptide(L)'
;DTGADAALGLMALVVPLLFFSAVATFVMSFWLDDVADLVEERHYPGLGPARTLGWAEILLSASRFLLVMVLVTALAAPFYIALLLFGLGVILNYAVNGYLLGREYFEVVAVRRLPPEAVRMVFRNNLGRLWLCGAIINLLFQIPLLNLTAPVVGTAFMVHVFQSLRKA
;
A
#
# COMPACT_ATOMS: atom_id res chain seq x y z
N ASP A 1 1.25 -24.95 37.42
CA ASP A 1 -0.14 -24.65 37.01
C ASP A 1 -0.37 -23.14 36.87
N THR A 2 -0.13 -22.32 37.89
CA THR A 2 -0.32 -20.84 37.83
C THR A 2 0.47 -20.11 36.73
N GLY A 3 1.68 -20.57 36.38
CA GLY A 3 2.50 -19.97 35.32
C GLY A 3 2.01 -20.27 33.91
N ALA A 4 1.38 -21.44 33.71
CA ALA A 4 0.79 -21.81 32.43
C ALA A 4 -0.52 -21.04 32.19
N ASP A 5 -1.33 -20.88 33.24
CA ASP A 5 -2.59 -20.12 33.17
C ASP A 5 -2.34 -18.62 32.94
N ALA A 6 -1.31 -18.05 33.57
CA ALA A 6 -0.89 -16.67 33.33
C ALA A 6 -0.34 -16.46 31.90
N ALA A 7 0.43 -17.42 31.38
CA ALA A 7 0.94 -17.37 30.00
C ALA A 7 -0.21 -17.48 28.98
N LEU A 8 -1.18 -18.37 29.21
CA LEU A 8 -2.38 -18.50 28.38
C LEU A 8 -3.24 -17.24 28.41
N GLY A 9 -3.45 -16.64 29.58
CA GLY A 9 -4.17 -15.37 29.73
C GLY A 9 -3.49 -14.19 29.02
N LEU A 10 -2.16 -14.11 29.11
CA LEU A 10 -1.38 -13.08 28.41
C LEU A 10 -1.44 -13.27 26.89
N MET A 11 -1.29 -14.52 26.41
CA MET A 11 -1.43 -14.83 24.99
C MET A 11 -2.83 -14.51 24.46
N ALA A 12 -3.88 -14.78 25.25
CA ALA A 12 -5.26 -14.44 24.89
C ALA A 12 -5.50 -12.92 24.75
N LEU A 13 -4.70 -12.07 25.40
CA LEU A 13 -4.75 -10.61 25.25
C LEU A 13 -3.85 -10.11 24.12
N VAL A 14 -2.60 -10.59 24.06
CA VAL A 14 -1.58 -10.09 23.15
C VAL A 14 -1.85 -10.53 21.70
N VAL A 15 -2.26 -11.78 21.48
CA VAL A 15 -2.47 -12.30 20.13
C VAL A 15 -3.58 -11.51 19.41
N PRO A 16 -4.80 -11.32 19.96
CA PRO A 16 -5.80 -10.50 19.29
C PRO A 16 -5.33 -9.07 19.05
N LEU A 17 -4.60 -8.45 19.98
CA LEU A 17 -4.12 -7.07 19.81
C LEU A 17 -3.12 -6.95 18.64
N LEU A 18 -2.22 -7.92 18.49
CA LEU A 18 -1.24 -7.96 17.41
C LEU A 18 -1.88 -8.26 16.05
N PHE A 19 -2.82 -9.21 16.02
CA PHE A 19 -3.48 -9.63 14.77
C PHE A 19 -4.66 -8.72 14.38
N PHE A 20 -5.19 -7.91 15.30
CA PHE A 20 -6.33 -7.02 15.03
C PHE A 20 -6.06 -6.10 13.85
N SER A 21 -4.88 -5.48 13.78
CA SER A 21 -4.53 -4.59 12.66
C SER A 21 -4.52 -5.32 11.33
N ALA A 22 -3.99 -6.55 11.28
CA ALA A 22 -3.95 -7.34 10.06
C ALA A 22 -5.35 -7.76 9.61
N VAL A 23 -6.20 -8.22 10.53
CA VAL A 23 -7.58 -8.60 10.25
C VAL A 23 -8.41 -7.39 9.80
N ALA A 24 -8.26 -6.25 10.48
CA ALA A 24 -8.94 -5.02 10.10
C ALA A 24 -8.56 -4.61 8.67
N THR A 25 -7.26 -4.53 8.36
CA THR A 25 -6.75 -4.18 7.02
C THR A 25 -7.25 -5.14 5.95
N PHE A 26 -7.28 -6.44 6.24
CA PHE A 26 -7.85 -7.44 5.34
C PHE A 26 -9.33 -7.18 5.07
N VAL A 27 -10.14 -6.94 6.11
CA VAL A 27 -11.57 -6.60 5.94
C VAL A 27 -11.73 -5.31 5.13
N MET A 28 -10.93 -4.28 5.39
CA MET A 28 -11.02 -3.00 4.64
C MET A 28 -10.63 -3.13 3.18
N SER A 29 -9.77 -4.10 2.82
CA SER A 29 -9.34 -4.29 1.43
C SER A 29 -10.51 -4.56 0.46
N PHE A 30 -11.61 -5.15 0.94
CA PHE A 30 -12.79 -5.43 0.13
C PHE A 30 -13.53 -4.16 -0.35
N TRP A 31 -13.35 -3.04 0.35
CA TRP A 31 -14.02 -1.76 0.04
C TRP A 31 -13.09 -0.71 -0.56
N LEU A 32 -11.83 -1.03 -0.85
CA LEU A 32 -10.90 -0.04 -1.40
C LEU A 32 -11.33 0.47 -2.77
N ASP A 33 -11.93 -0.41 -3.59
CA ASP A 33 -12.45 -0.03 -4.89
C ASP A 33 -13.64 0.92 -4.78
N ASP A 34 -14.56 0.67 -3.84
CA ASP A 34 -15.71 1.53 -3.57
C ASP A 34 -15.28 2.92 -3.06
N VAL A 35 -14.25 2.97 -2.21
CA VAL A 35 -13.65 4.23 -1.74
C VAL A 35 -13.11 5.03 -2.92
N ALA A 36 -12.43 4.37 -3.87
CA ALA A 36 -11.91 5.05 -5.06
C ALA A 36 -13.05 5.63 -5.90
N ASP A 37 -14.13 4.87 -6.11
CA ASP A 37 -15.31 5.35 -6.85
C ASP A 37 -15.97 6.54 -6.15
N LEU A 38 -16.22 6.45 -4.85
CA LEU A 38 -16.81 7.56 -4.07
C LEU A 38 -15.96 8.84 -4.12
N VAL A 39 -14.62 8.70 -4.07
CA VAL A 39 -13.72 9.84 -4.18
C VAL A 39 -13.77 10.45 -5.59
N GLU A 40 -13.80 9.62 -6.63
CA GLU A 40 -13.91 10.06 -8.02
C GLU A 40 -15.25 10.73 -8.32
N GLU A 41 -16.37 10.17 -7.88
CA GLU A 41 -17.70 10.76 -8.04
C GLU A 41 -17.80 12.12 -7.34
N ARG A 42 -17.26 12.22 -6.11
CA ARG A 42 -17.37 13.44 -5.30
C ARG A 42 -16.46 14.57 -5.79
N HIS A 43 -15.22 14.26 -6.18
CA HIS A 43 -14.21 15.28 -6.49
C HIS A 43 -13.95 15.46 -7.99
N TYR A 44 -14.35 14.49 -8.81
CA TYR A 44 -14.11 14.47 -10.25
C TYR A 44 -15.35 14.02 -11.05
N PRO A 45 -16.50 14.70 -10.91
CA PRO A 45 -17.79 14.27 -11.46
C PRO A 45 -17.85 14.21 -13.00
N GLY A 46 -16.86 14.77 -13.70
CA GLY A 46 -16.74 14.66 -15.16
C GLY A 46 -16.08 13.38 -15.65
N LEU A 47 -15.67 12.49 -14.75
CA LEU A 47 -15.14 11.17 -15.10
C LEU A 47 -16.30 10.24 -15.49
N GLY A 48 -16.19 9.61 -16.66
CA GLY A 48 -17.06 8.47 -17.00
C GLY A 48 -16.83 7.26 -16.08
N PRO A 49 -17.61 6.18 -16.23
CA PRO A 49 -17.45 4.98 -15.41
C PRO A 49 -16.02 4.43 -15.48
N ALA A 50 -15.49 3.99 -14.33
CA ALA A 50 -14.19 3.34 -14.25
C ALA A 50 -14.23 1.97 -14.94
N ARG A 51 -13.07 1.51 -15.46
CA ARG A 51 -12.98 0.15 -16.02
C ARG A 51 -13.02 -0.86 -14.88
N THR A 52 -13.92 -1.84 -14.98
CA THR A 52 -13.92 -3.02 -14.11
C THR A 52 -12.83 -3.98 -14.56
N LEU A 53 -11.96 -4.40 -13.63
CA LEU A 53 -10.91 -5.38 -13.90
C LEU A 53 -11.49 -6.79 -13.81
N GLY A 54 -11.14 -7.66 -14.77
CA GLY A 54 -11.45 -9.09 -14.66
C GLY A 54 -10.57 -9.77 -13.61
N TRP A 55 -11.07 -10.84 -12.98
CA TRP A 55 -10.33 -11.61 -11.97
C TRP A 55 -8.93 -12.06 -12.43
N ALA A 56 -8.78 -12.44 -13.70
CA ALA A 56 -7.49 -12.82 -14.26
C ALA A 56 -6.48 -11.66 -14.29
N GLU A 57 -6.94 -10.44 -14.60
CA GLU A 57 -6.09 -9.24 -14.60
C GLU A 57 -5.65 -8.87 -13.18
N ILE A 58 -6.58 -8.96 -12.22
CA ILE A 58 -6.29 -8.72 -10.79
C ILE A 58 -5.24 -9.71 -10.30
N LEU A 59 -5.42 -11.01 -10.55
CA LEU A 59 -4.47 -12.06 -10.13
C LEU A 59 -3.09 -11.89 -10.79
N LEU A 60 -3.05 -11.53 -12.07
CA LEU A 60 -1.79 -11.30 -12.78
C LEU A 60 -1.05 -10.05 -12.26
N SER A 61 -1.77 -8.96 -12.00
CA SER A 61 -1.18 -7.74 -11.44
C SER A 61 -0.68 -8.00 -10.00
N ALA A 62 -1.50 -8.63 -9.16
CA ALA A 62 -1.17 -8.98 -7.79
C ALA A 62 0.06 -9.91 -7.72
N SER A 63 0.10 -10.97 -8.53
CA SER A 63 1.25 -11.90 -8.57
C SER A 63 2.54 -11.22 -9.04
N ARG A 64 2.46 -10.34 -10.04
CA ARG A 64 3.61 -9.56 -10.50
C ARG A 64 4.09 -8.57 -9.44
N PHE A 65 3.18 -7.91 -8.74
CA PHE A 65 3.51 -7.02 -7.64
C PHE A 65 4.17 -7.80 -6.50
N LEU A 66 3.59 -8.94 -6.10
CA LEU A 66 4.13 -9.83 -5.08
C LEU A 66 5.55 -10.29 -5.43
N LEU A 67 5.79 -10.69 -6.69
CA LEU A 67 7.13 -11.06 -7.14
C LEU A 67 8.12 -9.90 -6.98
N VAL A 68 7.74 -8.69 -7.38
CA VAL A 68 8.60 -7.50 -7.21
C VAL A 68 8.83 -7.19 -5.74
N MET A 69 7.79 -7.23 -4.92
CA MET A 69 7.89 -7.01 -3.47
C MET A 69 8.87 -7.99 -2.84
N VAL A 70 8.74 -9.29 -3.16
CA VAL A 70 9.64 -10.33 -2.66
C VAL A 70 11.07 -10.09 -3.12
N LEU A 71 11.29 -9.83 -4.42
CA LEU A 71 12.64 -9.59 -4.95
C LEU A 71 13.30 -8.35 -4.34
N VAL A 72 12.59 -7.23 -4.30
CA VAL A 72 13.11 -5.98 -3.71
C VAL A 72 13.40 -6.16 -2.23
N THR A 73 12.50 -6.81 -1.48
CA THR A 73 12.69 -7.06 -0.05
C THR A 73 13.85 -8.01 0.22
N ALA A 74 13.97 -9.10 -0.55
CA ALA A 74 15.07 -10.05 -0.43
C ALA A 74 16.43 -9.39 -0.74
N LEU A 75 16.49 -8.56 -1.77
CA LEU A 75 17.69 -7.79 -2.10
C LEU A 75 18.01 -6.72 -1.04
N ALA A 76 17.00 -6.11 -0.43
CA ALA A 76 17.18 -5.11 0.62
C ALA A 76 17.56 -5.74 1.98
N ALA A 77 17.19 -7.00 2.24
CA ALA A 77 17.44 -7.68 3.52
C ALA A 77 18.89 -7.60 4.03
N PRO A 78 19.94 -7.92 3.24
CA PRO A 78 21.32 -7.78 3.71
C PRO A 78 21.68 -6.32 4.07
N PHE A 79 21.15 -5.36 3.32
CA PHE A 79 21.35 -3.94 3.61
C PHE A 79 20.61 -3.51 4.89
N TYR A 80 19.40 -4.01 5.15
CA TYR A 80 18.71 -3.74 6.41
C TYR A 80 19.53 -4.19 7.61
N ILE A 81 20.09 -5.39 7.56
CA ILE A 81 20.95 -5.93 8.64
C ILE A 81 22.19 -5.05 8.81
N ALA A 82 22.86 -4.68 7.72
CA ALA A 82 24.05 -3.84 7.78
C ALA A 82 23.73 -2.42 8.30
N LEU A 83 22.72 -1.75 7.75
CA LEU A 83 22.35 -0.36 8.07
C LEU A 83 21.69 -0.22 9.45
N LEU A 84 21.09 -1.29 10.00
CA LEU A 84 20.62 -1.32 11.38
C LEU A 84 21.77 -1.09 12.37
N LEU A 85 22.95 -1.65 12.11
CA LEU A 85 24.13 -1.47 12.95
C LEU A 85 24.64 -0.02 12.95
N PHE A 86 24.35 0.74 11.89
CA PHE A 86 24.72 2.15 11.75
C PHE A 86 23.58 3.12 12.10
N GLY A 87 22.42 2.63 12.55
CA GLY A 87 21.25 3.47 12.85
C GLY A 87 20.56 4.08 11.62
N LEU A 88 20.92 3.66 10.41
CA LEU A 88 20.38 4.18 9.13
C LEU A 88 19.22 3.33 8.58
N GLY A 89 18.73 2.36 9.34
CA GLY A 89 17.64 1.47 8.92
C GLY A 89 16.34 2.20 8.54
N VAL A 90 16.08 3.37 9.14
CA VAL A 90 14.93 4.22 8.80
C VAL A 90 15.01 4.70 7.35
N ILE A 91 16.18 5.14 6.89
CA ILE A 91 16.34 5.63 5.50
C ILE A 91 16.00 4.50 4.51
N LEU A 92 16.51 3.30 4.77
CA LEU A 92 16.22 2.15 3.93
C LEU A 92 14.75 1.74 3.99
N ASN A 93 14.11 1.87 5.17
CA ASN A 93 12.68 1.62 5.33
C ASN A 93 11.84 2.50 4.39
N TYR A 94 12.10 3.80 4.37
CA TYR A 94 11.39 4.72 3.49
C TYR A 94 11.79 4.56 2.01
N ALA A 95 13.05 4.21 1.72
CA ALA A 95 13.48 3.90 0.37
C ALA A 95 12.73 2.71 -0.23
N VAL A 96 12.70 1.60 0.50
CA VAL A 96 12.10 0.34 0.04
C VAL A 96 10.57 0.41 0.09
N ASN A 97 9.99 0.69 1.25
CA ASN A 97 8.53 0.70 1.41
C ASN A 97 7.88 1.87 0.68
N GLY A 98 8.56 3.02 0.58
CA GLY A 98 8.07 4.14 -0.22
C GLY A 98 7.97 3.78 -1.71
N TYR A 99 8.93 3.04 -2.25
CA TYR A 99 8.85 2.55 -3.62
C TYR A 99 7.73 1.53 -3.82
N LEU A 100 7.64 0.54 -2.92
CA LEU A 100 6.67 -0.54 -3.02
C LEU A 100 5.23 -0.03 -2.89
N LEU A 101 4.94 0.75 -1.85
CA LEU A 101 3.60 1.32 -1.62
C LEU A 101 3.25 2.35 -2.70
N GLY A 102 4.20 3.18 -3.10
CA GLY A 102 3.98 4.15 -4.18
C GLY A 102 3.59 3.47 -5.48
N ARG A 103 4.23 2.34 -5.80
CA ARG A 103 3.89 1.51 -6.96
C ARG A 103 2.53 0.83 -6.80
N GLU A 104 2.28 0.19 -5.68
CA GLU A 104 1.06 -0.60 -5.44
C GLU A 104 -0.19 0.27 -5.52
N TYR A 105 -0.25 1.33 -4.72
CA TYR A 105 -1.41 2.21 -4.66
C TYR A 105 -1.61 2.93 -6.00
N PHE A 106 -0.52 3.34 -6.67
CA PHE A 106 -0.62 3.94 -7.99
C PHE A 106 -1.20 2.95 -9.02
N GLU A 107 -0.72 1.71 -9.02
CA GLU A 107 -1.18 0.68 -9.95
C GLU A 107 -2.68 0.42 -9.75
N VAL A 108 -3.16 0.27 -8.51
CA VAL A 108 -4.59 0.09 -8.16
C VAL A 108 -5.47 1.18 -8.77
N VAL A 109 -5.07 2.45 -8.68
CA VAL A 109 -5.85 3.57 -9.23
C VAL A 109 -5.70 3.67 -10.74
N ALA A 110 -4.48 3.55 -11.26
CA ALA A 110 -4.17 3.86 -12.65
C ALA A 110 -4.73 2.80 -13.61
N VAL A 111 -4.74 1.52 -13.25
CA VAL A 111 -5.26 0.44 -14.12
C VAL A 111 -6.76 0.56 -14.41
N ARG A 112 -7.50 1.26 -13.55
CA ARG A 112 -8.93 1.58 -13.73
C ARG A 112 -9.18 2.61 -14.83
N ARG A 113 -8.15 3.39 -15.19
CA ARG A 113 -8.24 4.57 -16.08
C ARG A 113 -7.30 4.52 -17.29
N LEU A 114 -6.28 3.65 -17.28
CA LEU A 114 -5.25 3.56 -18.31
C LEU A 114 -4.99 2.11 -18.75
N PRO A 115 -4.55 1.89 -20.01
CA PRO A 115 -4.04 0.58 -20.43
C PRO A 115 -2.73 0.23 -19.70
N PRO A 116 -2.40 -1.06 -19.50
CA PRO A 116 -1.23 -1.49 -18.72
C PRO A 116 0.12 -0.91 -19.18
N GLU A 117 0.28 -0.60 -20.46
CA GLU A 117 1.47 0.06 -21.01
C GLU A 117 1.58 1.51 -20.57
N ALA A 118 0.48 2.27 -20.64
CA ALA A 118 0.44 3.65 -20.19
C ALA A 118 0.65 3.76 -18.67
N VAL A 119 0.11 2.82 -17.88
CA VAL A 119 0.36 2.76 -16.42
C VAL A 119 1.86 2.68 -16.14
N ARG A 120 2.58 1.78 -16.82
CA ARG A 120 4.03 1.62 -16.66
C ARG A 120 4.79 2.88 -17.08
N MET A 121 4.39 3.51 -18.16
CA MET A 121 5.02 4.73 -18.66
C MET A 121 4.83 5.90 -17.68
N VAL A 122 3.60 6.14 -17.22
CA VAL A 122 3.30 7.22 -16.26
C VAL A 122 4.05 6.99 -14.94
N PHE A 123 4.12 5.74 -14.47
CA PHE A 123 4.90 5.40 -13.28
C PHE A 123 6.38 5.75 -13.44
N ARG A 124 7.01 5.34 -14.55
CA ARG A 124 8.42 5.60 -14.82
C ARG A 124 8.74 7.09 -14.94
N ASN A 125 7.87 7.85 -15.59
CA ASN A 125 8.06 9.30 -15.78
C ASN A 125 7.89 10.08 -14.48
N ASN A 126 7.17 9.53 -13.48
CA ASN A 126 6.85 10.21 -12.23
C ASN A 126 7.41 9.49 -11.00
N LEU A 127 8.47 8.69 -11.18
CA LEU A 127 8.99 7.77 -10.16
C LEU A 127 9.32 8.49 -8.85
N GLY A 128 10.00 9.65 -8.91
CA GLY A 128 10.35 10.41 -7.70
C GLY A 128 9.13 10.90 -6.92
N ARG A 129 8.10 11.39 -7.64
CA ARG A 129 6.86 11.88 -7.02
C ARG A 129 6.04 10.74 -6.42
N LEU A 130 5.90 9.63 -7.15
CA LEU A 130 5.15 8.46 -6.69
C LEU A 130 5.86 7.73 -5.54
N TRP A 131 7.20 7.70 -5.56
CA TRP A 131 8.00 7.22 -4.43
C TRP A 131 7.77 8.05 -3.17
N LEU A 132 7.77 9.39 -3.28
CA LEU A 132 7.47 10.27 -2.15
C LEU A 132 6.04 10.07 -1.63
N CYS A 133 5.07 9.88 -2.54
CA CYS A 133 3.70 9.55 -2.15
C CYS A 133 3.64 8.23 -1.37
N GLY A 134 4.34 7.19 -1.84
CA GLY A 134 4.45 5.94 -1.12
C GLY A 134 5.16 6.07 0.22
N ALA A 135 6.16 6.93 0.34
CA ALA A 135 6.84 7.24 1.61
C ALA A 135 5.89 7.89 2.63
N ILE A 136 4.97 8.76 2.18
CA ILE A 136 3.90 9.32 3.02
C ILE A 136 2.92 8.23 3.45
N ILE A 137 2.52 7.33 2.54
CA ILE A 137 1.66 6.20 2.88
C ILE A 137 2.35 5.28 3.90
N ASN A 138 3.64 5.00 3.72
CA ASN A 138 4.45 4.22 4.67
C ASN A 138 4.46 4.83 6.08
N LEU A 139 4.52 6.16 6.17
CA LEU A 139 4.44 6.86 7.45
C LEU A 139 3.08 6.64 8.13
N LEU A 140 1.96 6.62 7.38
CA LEU A 140 0.64 6.32 7.94
C LEU A 140 0.58 4.91 8.55
N PHE A 141 1.19 3.93 7.89
CA PHE A 141 1.25 2.56 8.39
C PHE A 141 2.08 2.41 9.67
N GLN A 142 3.08 3.28 9.90
CA GLN A 142 3.90 3.23 11.11
C GLN A 142 3.19 3.78 12.34
N ILE A 143 2.14 4.58 12.18
CA ILE A 143 1.38 5.14 13.29
C ILE A 143 0.23 4.17 13.64
N PRO A 144 0.22 3.51 14.82
CA PRO A 144 -0.71 2.42 15.10
C PRO A 144 -2.19 2.75 14.89
N LEU A 145 -2.62 3.95 15.31
CA LEU A 145 -4.00 4.40 15.12
C LEU A 145 -4.33 4.71 13.65
N LEU A 146 -3.38 5.24 12.90
CA LEU A 146 -3.59 5.57 11.49
C LEU A 146 -3.45 4.35 10.59
N ASN A 147 -2.72 3.32 11.00
CA ASN A 147 -2.54 2.07 10.25
C ASN A 147 -3.89 1.46 9.84
N LEU A 148 -4.88 1.50 10.74
CA LEU A 148 -6.24 1.07 10.45
C LEU A 148 -6.87 1.88 9.32
N THR A 149 -6.64 3.19 9.25
CA THR A 149 -7.21 4.02 8.17
C THR A 149 -6.30 4.13 6.95
N ALA A 150 -5.05 3.67 7.05
CA ALA A 150 -4.01 3.89 6.06
C ALA A 150 -4.37 3.35 4.67
N PRO A 151 -4.99 2.16 4.52
CA PRO A 151 -5.44 1.69 3.21
C PRO A 151 -6.45 2.63 2.54
N VAL A 152 -7.46 3.06 3.29
CA VAL A 152 -8.52 3.95 2.79
C VAL A 152 -7.96 5.32 2.42
N VAL A 153 -7.18 5.92 3.33
CA VAL A 153 -6.54 7.22 3.12
C VAL A 153 -5.52 7.15 1.98
N GLY A 154 -4.74 6.07 1.90
CA GLY A 154 -3.75 5.84 0.85
C GLY A 154 -4.39 5.76 -0.53
N THR A 155 -5.49 5.04 -0.67
CA THR A 155 -6.26 4.95 -1.93
C THR A 155 -6.82 6.31 -2.32
N ALA A 156 -7.52 7.00 -1.42
CA ALA A 156 -8.08 8.32 -1.69
C ALA A 156 -6.98 9.34 -2.07
N PHE A 157 -5.88 9.36 -1.34
CA PHE A 157 -4.71 10.19 -1.63
C PHE A 157 -4.15 9.89 -3.02
N MET A 158 -3.99 8.62 -3.37
CA MET A 158 -3.44 8.22 -4.66
C MET A 158 -4.39 8.55 -5.83
N VAL A 159 -5.71 8.52 -5.63
CA VAL A 159 -6.68 9.03 -6.61
C VAL A 159 -6.38 10.50 -6.95
N HIS A 160 -6.22 11.36 -5.93
CA HIS A 160 -5.88 12.76 -6.17
C HIS A 160 -4.52 12.95 -6.86
N VAL A 161 -3.51 12.18 -6.45
CA VAL A 161 -2.18 12.22 -7.08
C VAL A 161 -2.28 11.81 -8.54
N PHE A 162 -2.94 10.70 -8.86
CA PHE A 162 -3.15 10.23 -10.23
C PHE A 162 -3.87 11.27 -11.09
N GLN A 163 -4.96 11.85 -10.57
CA GLN A 163 -5.70 12.88 -11.29
C GLN A 163 -4.88 14.15 -11.52
N SER A 164 -4.00 14.51 -10.59
CA SER A 164 -3.07 15.63 -10.80
C SER A 164 -2.01 15.33 -11.86
N LEU A 165 -1.56 14.07 -12.00
CA LEU A 165 -0.62 13.64 -13.03
C LEU A 165 -1.25 13.61 -14.42
N ARG A 166 -2.56 13.36 -14.51
CA ARG A 166 -3.30 13.34 -15.77
C ARG A 166 -3.63 14.73 -16.32
N LYS A 167 -3.67 15.74 -15.45
CA LYS A 167 -3.92 17.14 -15.84
C LYS A 167 -2.66 17.88 -16.30
N ALA A 168 -1.47 17.32 -15.99
CA ALA A 168 -0.16 17.86 -16.38
C ALA A 168 0.26 17.34 -17.75
#